data_AF-A0A7W0YAU1-F1
#
_entry.id   AF-A0A7W0YAU1-F1
#
_cell.length_a   1.000
_cell.length_b   1.000
_cell.length_c   1.000
_cell.angle_alpha   90.00
_cell.angle_beta   90.00
_cell.angle_gamma   90.00
#
_symmetry.space_group_name_H-M   'P 1'
#
loop_
_entity.id
_entity.type
_entity.pdbx_description
1 polymer ?
#
loop_
_entity_poly.entity_id
_entity_poly.type
_entity_poly.pdbx_seq_one_letter_code
_entity_poly.pdbx_strand_id
1 'polypeptide(L)'
;MRRFSSWLVVAGCGASAAPEHPTQPTSIVAIADAGVDATPDADIPDEVANAPAWIFRYNAPDRLETWSLRYSGETALPTTDVTTEPSIAAVVTPSTIAPGGTVTLAVTTTNYTIVNPTTGPTPKAGEGHFHYYLDDAADYIAAWTPSVTITTSPAERLGVHTVRLVLVSSAHVDITPTTDTTVTYTVQ
;
A
#
# COMPACT_ATOMS: atom_id res chain seq x y z
N MET A 1 46.20 -52.27 -4.94
CA MET A 1 46.92 -52.16 -3.65
C MET A 1 46.87 -50.72 -3.16
N ARG A 2 45.98 -50.39 -2.21
CA ARG A 2 45.99 -49.09 -1.52
C ARG A 2 46.07 -49.38 -0.03
N ARG A 3 47.10 -48.84 0.61
CA ARG A 3 47.35 -48.91 2.05
C ARG A 3 46.47 -47.86 2.73
N PHE A 4 45.85 -48.23 3.84
CA PHE A 4 45.58 -47.31 4.94
C PHE A 4 45.91 -48.01 6.25
N SER A 5 46.95 -47.50 6.91
CA SER A 5 47.34 -47.86 8.27
C SER A 5 46.31 -47.33 9.26
N SER A 6 45.89 -48.19 10.18
CA SER A 6 45.19 -47.83 11.42
C SER A 6 46.19 -47.84 12.58
N TRP A 7 46.22 -46.76 13.37
CA TRP A 7 46.70 -46.56 14.75
C TRP A 7 46.15 -45.18 15.17
N LEU A 8 45.73 -44.82 16.38
CA LEU A 8 45.63 -45.42 17.72
C LEU A 8 44.67 -44.50 18.52
N VAL A 9 43.96 -45.07 19.50
CA VAL A 9 43.02 -44.42 20.45
C VAL A 9 43.75 -43.66 21.55
N VAL A 10 43.23 -42.52 22.02
CA VAL A 10 43.25 -42.15 23.46
C VAL A 10 41.93 -41.44 23.84
N ALA A 11 41.30 -41.95 24.88
CA ALA A 11 40.13 -41.36 25.55
C ALA A 11 40.55 -40.20 26.48
N GLY A 12 39.78 -39.12 26.47
CA GLY A 12 39.79 -38.06 27.48
C GLY A 12 38.37 -37.84 28.00
N CYS A 13 38.18 -38.05 29.30
CA CYS A 13 36.94 -37.85 30.03
C CYS A 13 36.91 -36.39 30.55
N GLY A 14 35.82 -35.65 30.34
CA GLY A 14 35.63 -34.30 30.87
C GLY A 14 34.31 -33.69 30.39
N ALA A 15 33.49 -33.23 31.33
CA ALA A 15 32.05 -33.05 31.21
C ALA A 15 31.57 -31.70 30.62
N SER A 16 30.28 -31.70 30.25
CA SER A 16 29.30 -30.61 30.37
C SER A 16 28.91 -29.82 29.10
N ALA A 17 27.68 -30.14 28.67
CA ALA A 17 26.66 -29.37 27.92
C ALA A 17 27.05 -28.49 26.72
N ALA A 18 26.44 -28.83 25.58
CA ALA A 18 26.34 -28.06 24.35
C ALA A 18 25.45 -26.80 24.52
N PRO A 19 25.57 -25.79 23.63
CA PRO A 19 24.96 -24.48 23.81
C PRO A 19 23.44 -24.49 23.56
N GLU A 20 22.68 -23.86 24.45
CA GLU A 20 21.26 -23.60 24.24
C GLU A 20 21.09 -22.45 23.24
N HIS A 21 20.44 -22.76 22.11
CA HIS A 21 19.89 -21.76 21.21
C HIS A 21 18.69 -21.06 21.88
N PRO A 22 18.48 -19.75 21.65
CA PRO A 22 17.34 -19.03 22.19
C PRO A 22 16.03 -19.65 21.69
N THR A 23 15.13 -19.95 22.62
CA THR A 23 13.81 -20.50 22.34
C THR A 23 12.98 -19.50 21.55
N GLN A 24 12.55 -19.93 20.36
CA GLN A 24 11.55 -19.24 19.54
C GLN A 24 10.21 -19.20 20.31
N PRO A 25 9.56 -18.04 20.49
CA PRO A 25 8.22 -18.00 21.07
C PRO A 25 7.27 -18.78 20.17
N THR A 26 6.76 -19.86 20.75
CA THR A 26 5.73 -20.72 20.17
C THR A 26 4.39 -20.08 20.48
N SER A 27 3.70 -19.67 19.42
CA SER A 27 2.25 -19.37 19.31
C SER A 27 1.98 -17.97 18.75
N ILE A 28 1.91 -17.86 17.42
CA ILE A 28 1.05 -16.88 16.77
C ILE A 28 -0.28 -17.60 16.56
N VAL A 29 -1.33 -17.18 17.26
CA VAL A 29 -2.69 -17.60 16.92
C VAL A 29 -3.04 -16.87 15.63
N ALA A 30 -3.07 -17.61 14.52
CA ALA A 30 -3.67 -17.11 13.30
C ALA A 30 -5.17 -17.00 13.53
N ILE A 31 -5.71 -15.78 13.49
CA ILE A 31 -7.15 -15.58 13.34
C ILE A 31 -7.45 -15.83 11.86
N ALA A 32 -7.92 -17.04 11.57
CA ALA A 32 -8.64 -17.30 10.33
C ALA A 32 -10.01 -16.61 10.42
N ASP A 33 -10.46 -16.06 9.30
CA ASP A 33 -11.72 -15.33 9.11
C ASP A 33 -11.80 -13.91 9.68
N ALA A 34 -11.05 -12.98 9.07
CA ALA A 34 -11.45 -11.58 9.07
C ALA A 34 -12.64 -11.39 8.12
N GLY A 35 -13.82 -11.84 8.54
CA GLY A 35 -15.08 -11.34 8.01
C GLY A 35 -15.26 -9.89 8.44
N VAL A 36 -15.46 -8.99 7.47
CA VAL A 36 -15.78 -7.59 7.72
C VAL A 36 -17.23 -7.52 8.21
N ASP A 37 -17.43 -7.67 9.52
CA ASP A 37 -18.66 -7.26 10.16
C ASP A 37 -18.34 -6.83 11.59
N ALA A 38 -18.01 -5.55 11.74
CA ALA A 38 -17.81 -4.92 13.03
C ALA A 38 -18.65 -3.65 13.07
N THR A 39 -19.88 -3.78 13.53
CA THR A 39 -20.52 -2.67 14.26
C THR A 39 -19.58 -2.26 15.39
N PRO A 40 -19.19 -0.98 15.51
CA PRO A 40 -18.28 -0.54 16.55
C PRO A 40 -18.89 -0.82 17.92
N ASP A 41 -18.14 -1.53 18.76
CA ASP A 41 -18.53 -1.84 20.13
C ASP A 41 -18.57 -0.52 20.93
N ALA A 42 -19.67 -0.26 21.62
CA ALA A 42 -20.00 1.05 22.18
C ALA A 42 -19.21 1.44 23.45
N ASP A 43 -18.21 0.63 23.83
CA ASP A 43 -17.45 0.78 25.07
C ASP A 43 -15.94 0.76 24.81
N ILE A 44 -15.45 1.61 23.91
CA ILE A 44 -14.00 1.85 23.77
C ILE A 44 -13.59 2.92 24.80
N PRO A 45 -12.71 2.61 25.77
CA PRO A 45 -12.26 3.58 26.78
C PRO A 45 -11.50 4.76 26.15
N ASP A 46 -11.64 5.97 26.72
CA ASP A 46 -10.94 7.20 26.29
C ASP A 46 -9.41 7.06 26.17
N GLU A 47 -8.83 6.06 26.84
CA GLU A 47 -7.41 5.72 26.80
C GLU A 47 -6.95 5.16 25.45
N VAL A 48 -7.87 4.67 24.61
CA VAL A 48 -7.57 4.14 23.27
C VAL A 48 -7.48 5.25 22.22
N ALA A 49 -8.20 6.37 22.40
CA ALA A 49 -8.16 7.52 21.48
C ALA A 49 -6.78 8.23 21.44
N ASN A 50 -5.93 7.98 22.45
CA ASN A 50 -4.58 8.54 22.56
C ASN A 50 -3.48 7.46 22.49
N ALA A 51 -3.82 6.22 22.14
CA ALA A 51 -2.83 5.14 22.04
C ALA A 51 -1.87 5.37 20.85
N PRO A 52 -0.57 5.06 20.99
CA PRO A 52 0.37 5.09 19.88
C PRO A 52 -0.12 4.16 18.76
N ALA A 53 0.15 4.52 17.50
CA ALA A 53 -0.21 3.71 16.34
C ALA A 53 0.19 2.23 16.56
N TRP A 54 -0.77 1.32 16.45
CA TRP A 54 -0.50 -0.11 16.56
C TRP A 54 0.11 -0.55 15.24
N ILE A 55 1.38 -0.96 15.29
CA ILE A 55 2.13 -1.42 14.12
C ILE A 55 2.00 -2.94 14.04
N PHE A 56 1.27 -3.43 13.05
CA PHE A 56 1.21 -4.85 12.72
C PHE A 56 2.27 -5.16 11.66
N ARG A 57 3.22 -6.02 12.00
CA ARG A 57 4.24 -6.49 11.06
C ARG A 57 3.84 -7.88 10.57
N TYR A 58 3.53 -7.99 9.29
CA TYR A 58 3.34 -9.28 8.64
C TYR A 58 4.67 -9.73 8.04
N ASN A 59 5.19 -10.86 8.53
CA ASN A 59 6.44 -11.44 8.07
C ASN A 59 6.16 -12.79 7.42
N ALA A 60 6.38 -12.87 6.11
CA ALA A 60 6.38 -14.10 5.33
C ALA A 60 7.75 -14.28 4.64
N PRO A 61 8.14 -15.50 4.25
CA PRO A 61 9.46 -15.79 3.68
C PRO A 61 9.81 -14.93 2.45
N ASP A 62 8.80 -14.42 1.75
CA ASP A 62 8.87 -13.62 0.53
C ASP A 62 8.43 -12.16 0.74
N ARG A 63 8.01 -11.77 1.96
CA ARG A 63 7.33 -10.48 2.18
C ARG A 63 7.48 -9.93 3.60
N LEU A 64 7.94 -8.68 3.70
CA LEU A 64 7.89 -7.86 4.92
C LEU A 64 6.88 -6.74 4.69
N GLU A 65 5.75 -6.79 5.40
CA GLU A 65 4.73 -5.75 5.35
C GLU A 65 4.52 -5.13 6.72
N THR A 66 4.31 -3.82 6.73
CA THR A 66 3.93 -3.08 7.92
C THR A 66 2.57 -2.43 7.65
N TRP A 67 1.62 -2.73 8.53
CA TRP A 67 0.31 -2.11 8.58
C TRP A 67 0.27 -1.26 9.83
N SER A 68 -0.15 -0.01 9.69
CA SER A 68 -0.44 0.83 10.83
C SER A 68 -1.94 1.04 10.93
N LEU A 69 -2.46 0.94 12.15
CA LEU A 69 -3.79 1.40 12.47
C LEU A 69 -3.67 2.83 12.99
N ARG A 70 -4.27 3.78 12.27
CA ARG A 70 -4.31 5.19 12.68
C ARG A 70 -5.72 5.51 13.17
N TYR A 71 -5.83 6.15 14.33
CA TYR A 71 -7.12 6.60 14.83
C TYR A 71 -7.42 8.01 14.35
N SER A 72 -8.62 8.23 13.81
CA SER A 72 -9.18 9.54 13.49
C SER A 72 -10.49 9.69 14.26
N GLY A 73 -10.42 10.36 15.43
CA GLY A 73 -11.51 10.34 16.41
C GLY A 73 -11.68 8.94 17.01
N GLU A 74 -12.91 8.41 16.98
CA GLU A 74 -13.26 7.06 17.46
C GLU A 74 -13.02 5.96 16.41
N THR A 75 -12.68 6.34 15.17
CA THR A 75 -12.56 5.40 14.06
C THR A 75 -11.10 5.01 13.82
N ALA A 76 -10.83 3.71 13.85
CA ALA A 76 -9.55 3.14 13.45
C ALA A 76 -9.51 2.96 11.92
N LEU A 77 -8.61 3.68 11.24
CA LEU A 77 -8.39 3.61 9.81
C LEU A 77 -7.15 2.76 9.53
N PRO A 78 -7.28 1.64 8.78
CA PRO A 78 -6.11 0.92 8.32
C PRO A 78 -5.33 1.82 7.36
N THR A 79 -4.00 1.76 7.39
CA THR A 79 -3.14 2.33 6.35
C THR A 79 -2.07 1.33 5.92
N THR A 80 -1.71 1.35 4.64
CA THR A 80 -0.61 0.52 4.12
C THR A 80 0.69 1.33 4.18
N ASP A 81 1.64 0.93 5.03
CA ASP A 81 2.94 1.61 5.08
C ASP A 81 3.84 1.10 3.95
N VAL A 82 4.33 2.01 3.12
CA VAL A 82 5.27 1.69 2.03
C VAL A 82 6.70 1.88 2.50
N THR A 83 7.56 0.88 2.27
CA THR A 83 8.96 0.87 2.75
C THR A 83 9.87 1.85 1.99
N THR A 84 9.44 2.25 0.80
CA THR A 84 10.10 3.23 -0.06
C THR A 84 9.05 4.21 -0.53
N GLU A 85 9.36 5.51 -0.41
CA GLU A 85 8.44 6.57 -0.78
C GLU A 85 8.10 6.50 -2.28
N PRO A 86 6.81 6.36 -2.62
CA PRO A 86 6.37 6.30 -4.00
C PRO A 86 6.20 7.71 -4.55
N SER A 87 6.24 7.83 -5.87
CA SER A 87 5.95 9.10 -6.55
C SER A 87 5.14 8.87 -7.80
N ILE A 88 4.35 9.88 -8.17
CA ILE A 88 3.52 9.90 -9.37
C ILE A 88 4.03 11.02 -10.28
N ALA A 89 4.25 10.71 -11.56
CA ALA A 89 4.41 11.70 -12.60
C ALA A 89 3.25 11.57 -13.59
N ALA A 90 2.65 12.69 -13.97
CA ALA A 90 1.54 12.73 -14.91
C ALA A 90 1.78 13.81 -15.97
N VAL A 91 1.46 13.49 -17.21
CA VAL A 91 1.56 14.40 -18.36
C VAL A 91 0.20 14.50 -19.02
N VAL A 92 -0.22 15.72 -19.33
CA VAL A 92 -1.50 16.06 -19.93
C VAL A 92 -1.27 16.48 -21.37
N THR A 93 -2.00 15.90 -22.33
CA THR A 93 -1.85 16.22 -23.75
C THR A 93 -3.16 16.12 -24.52
N PRO A 94 -3.59 17.20 -25.22
CA PRO A 94 -3.05 18.57 -25.14
C PRO A 94 -3.40 19.24 -23.80
N SER A 95 -2.63 20.23 -23.35
CA SER A 95 -2.93 21.00 -22.14
C SER A 95 -3.98 22.10 -22.34
N THR A 96 -4.48 22.26 -23.57
CA THR A 96 -5.49 23.26 -23.95
C THR A 96 -6.41 22.67 -25.00
N ILE A 97 -7.73 22.77 -24.77
CA ILE A 97 -8.77 22.24 -25.65
C ILE A 97 -9.94 23.22 -25.78
N ALA A 98 -10.71 23.10 -26.86
CA ALA A 98 -12.02 23.72 -26.95
C ALA A 98 -13.07 22.92 -26.14
N PRO A 99 -14.21 23.52 -25.77
CA PRO A 99 -15.34 22.78 -25.23
C PRO A 99 -15.75 21.63 -26.14
N GLY A 100 -16.06 20.46 -25.57
CA GLY A 100 -16.29 19.22 -26.32
C GLY A 100 -15.02 18.49 -26.77
N GLY A 101 -13.85 19.06 -26.49
CA GLY A 101 -12.55 18.48 -26.81
C GLY A 101 -12.14 17.37 -25.85
N THR A 102 -11.03 16.71 -26.20
CA THR A 102 -10.47 15.59 -25.44
C THR A 102 -9.05 15.87 -24.99
N VAL A 103 -8.74 15.47 -23.76
CA VAL A 103 -7.38 15.47 -23.21
C VAL A 103 -7.00 14.06 -22.77
N THR A 104 -5.75 13.67 -22.98
CA THR A 104 -5.20 12.40 -22.51
C THR A 104 -4.19 12.65 -21.40
N LEU A 105 -4.33 11.91 -20.32
CA LEU A 105 -3.40 11.86 -19.20
C LEU A 105 -2.57 10.59 -19.32
N ALA A 106 -1.24 10.73 -19.35
CA ALA A 106 -0.30 9.62 -19.24
C ALA A 106 0.38 9.67 -17.87
N VAL A 107 0.37 8.56 -17.14
CA VAL A 107 0.80 8.46 -15.75
C VAL A 107 1.88 7.41 -15.59
N THR A 108 2.92 7.73 -14.83
CA THR A 108 3.95 6.81 -14.40
C THR A 108 4.12 6.88 -12.89
N THR A 109 4.53 5.77 -12.30
CA THR A 109 4.86 5.67 -10.88
C THR A 109 6.30 5.21 -10.69
N THR A 110 6.91 5.67 -9.59
CA THR A 110 8.22 5.18 -9.11
C THR A 110 8.03 4.57 -7.73
N ASN A 111 8.77 3.49 -7.44
CA ASN A 111 8.69 2.73 -6.18
C ASN A 111 7.27 2.22 -5.84
N TYR A 112 6.43 2.02 -6.87
CA TYR A 112 5.07 1.53 -6.68
C TYR A 112 4.58 0.78 -7.91
N THR A 113 4.01 -0.40 -7.67
CA THR A 113 3.49 -1.29 -8.71
C THR A 113 1.98 -1.08 -8.85
N ILE A 114 1.54 -0.75 -10.05
CA ILE A 114 0.12 -0.60 -10.36
C ILE A 114 -0.49 -1.97 -10.65
N VAL A 115 -1.47 -2.37 -9.83
CA VAL A 115 -2.17 -3.65 -9.91
C VAL A 115 -3.66 -3.42 -10.12
N ASN A 116 -4.33 -4.38 -10.75
CA ASN A 116 -5.78 -4.31 -10.91
C ASN A 116 -6.46 -4.64 -9.57
N PRO A 117 -7.23 -3.71 -8.99
CA PRO A 117 -7.86 -3.93 -7.68
C PRO A 117 -8.92 -5.04 -7.70
N THR A 118 -9.50 -5.33 -8.86
CA THR A 118 -10.54 -6.37 -8.99
C THR A 118 -9.98 -7.79 -8.91
N THR A 119 -8.73 -7.99 -9.30
CA THR A 119 -8.09 -9.32 -9.34
C THR A 119 -7.14 -9.58 -8.17
N GLY A 120 -6.86 -8.56 -7.35
CA GLY A 120 -5.93 -8.65 -6.22
C GLY A 120 -6.28 -7.65 -5.12
N PRO A 121 -7.47 -7.76 -4.48
CA PRO A 121 -7.95 -6.77 -3.52
C PRO A 121 -7.19 -6.80 -2.19
N THR A 122 -6.34 -7.80 -1.96
CA THR A 122 -5.50 -7.88 -0.77
C THR A 122 -4.46 -6.76 -0.83
N PRO A 123 -4.44 -5.86 0.15
CA PRO A 123 -3.53 -4.73 0.13
C PRO A 123 -2.11 -5.25 0.39
N LYS A 124 -1.13 -4.67 -0.31
CA LYS A 124 0.30 -4.99 -0.14
C LYS A 124 1.14 -3.74 -0.19
N ALA A 125 2.21 -3.71 0.60
CA ALA A 125 3.14 -2.58 0.59
C ALA A 125 3.81 -2.44 -0.79
N GLY A 126 3.73 -1.24 -1.38
CA GLY A 126 4.29 -0.95 -2.69
C GLY A 126 3.44 -1.41 -3.87
N GLU A 127 2.22 -1.91 -3.64
CA GLU A 127 1.26 -2.28 -4.68
C GLU A 127 -0.09 -1.59 -4.46
N GLY A 128 -0.74 -1.20 -5.56
CA GLY A 128 -2.09 -0.64 -5.51
C GLY A 128 -2.47 0.01 -6.84
N HIS A 129 -3.23 1.09 -6.80
CA HIS A 129 -3.65 1.82 -7.99
C HIS A 129 -3.89 3.29 -7.65
N PHE A 130 -4.15 4.12 -8.66
CA PHE A 130 -4.51 5.52 -8.45
C PHE A 130 -5.99 5.77 -8.74
N HIS A 131 -6.54 6.78 -8.08
CA HIS A 131 -7.85 7.39 -8.37
C HIS A 131 -7.65 8.75 -9.04
N TYR A 132 -8.44 9.05 -10.08
CA TYR A 132 -8.44 10.34 -10.77
C TYR A 132 -9.63 11.18 -10.35
N TYR A 133 -9.41 12.33 -9.74
CA TYR A 133 -10.45 13.29 -9.38
C TYR A 133 -10.37 14.49 -10.32
N LEU A 134 -11.49 14.88 -10.91
CA LEU A 134 -11.61 16.05 -11.77
C LEU A 134 -12.13 17.23 -10.96
N ASP A 135 -11.44 18.37 -11.00
CA ASP A 135 -11.72 19.55 -10.19
C ASP A 135 -11.92 19.17 -8.71
N ASP A 136 -13.01 19.64 -8.10
CA ASP A 136 -13.39 19.37 -6.71
C ASP A 136 -14.40 18.20 -6.58
N ALA A 137 -14.46 17.31 -7.57
CA ALA A 137 -15.38 16.17 -7.53
C ALA A 137 -15.08 15.25 -6.33
N ALA A 138 -16.14 14.84 -5.62
CA ALA A 138 -16.04 13.91 -4.50
C ALA A 138 -15.68 12.49 -4.97
N ASP A 139 -16.21 12.10 -6.13
CA ASP A 139 -15.98 10.80 -6.74
C ASP A 139 -14.85 10.86 -7.78
N TYR A 140 -14.12 9.76 -7.91
CA TYR A 140 -13.13 9.62 -8.97
C TYR A 140 -13.79 9.30 -10.31
N ILE A 141 -13.25 9.84 -11.40
CA ILE A 141 -13.73 9.64 -12.77
C ILE A 141 -13.09 8.44 -13.47
N ALA A 142 -11.95 7.97 -12.96
CA ALA A 142 -11.24 6.82 -13.46
C ALA A 142 -10.35 6.23 -12.34
N ALA A 143 -9.86 5.01 -12.56
CA ALA A 143 -8.90 4.36 -11.66
C ALA A 143 -8.01 3.37 -12.43
N TRP A 144 -6.86 3.02 -11.86
CA TRP A 144 -5.96 1.93 -12.27
C TRP A 144 -5.25 2.05 -13.64
N THR A 145 -5.87 2.60 -14.67
CA THR A 145 -5.27 2.67 -16.01
C THR A 145 -4.20 3.76 -16.10
N PRO A 146 -2.95 3.48 -16.52
CA PRO A 146 -1.89 4.50 -16.63
C PRO A 146 -2.11 5.51 -17.75
N SER A 147 -3.18 5.35 -18.54
CA SER A 147 -3.63 6.30 -19.55
C SER A 147 -5.14 6.50 -19.45
N VAL A 148 -5.58 7.75 -19.31
CA VAL A 148 -7.01 8.14 -19.26
C VAL A 148 -7.27 9.22 -20.30
N THR A 149 -8.31 9.05 -21.10
CA THR A 149 -8.83 10.12 -21.95
C THR A 149 -10.06 10.73 -21.28
N ILE A 150 -10.03 12.04 -21.07
CA ILE A 150 -11.15 12.83 -20.56
C ILE A 150 -11.76 13.56 -21.75
N THR A 151 -13.06 13.38 -21.97
CA THR A 151 -13.84 14.13 -22.95
C THR A 151 -14.68 15.16 -22.20
N THR A 152 -14.48 16.43 -22.54
CA THR A 152 -15.27 17.53 -21.97
C THR A 152 -16.62 17.64 -22.65
N SER A 153 -17.60 18.25 -21.98
CA SER A 153 -18.89 18.58 -22.59
C SER A 153 -18.75 19.75 -23.58
N PRO A 154 -19.57 19.85 -24.65
CA PRO A 154 -19.68 21.10 -25.41
C PRO A 154 -20.09 22.31 -24.57
N ALA A 155 -20.71 22.08 -23.42
CA ALA A 155 -21.08 23.10 -22.43
C ALA A 155 -20.11 23.15 -21.22
N GLU A 156 -18.91 22.58 -21.37
CA GLU A 156 -17.89 22.60 -20.31
C GLU A 156 -17.56 24.03 -19.87
N ARG A 157 -17.28 24.19 -18.58
CA ARG A 157 -16.86 25.46 -18.03
C ARG A 157 -15.54 25.89 -18.68
N LEU A 158 -15.45 27.14 -19.13
CA LEU A 158 -14.18 27.70 -19.61
C LEU A 158 -13.22 27.93 -18.43
N GLY A 159 -11.92 27.84 -18.72
CA GLY A 159 -10.84 28.11 -17.79
C GLY A 159 -10.04 26.86 -17.43
N VAL A 160 -9.31 26.96 -16.30
CA VAL A 160 -8.45 25.89 -15.82
C VAL A 160 -9.29 24.82 -15.13
N HIS A 161 -8.95 23.58 -15.44
CA HIS A 161 -9.41 22.38 -14.75
C HIS A 161 -8.21 21.66 -14.14
N THR A 162 -8.44 21.01 -13.00
CA THR A 162 -7.43 20.21 -12.30
C THR A 162 -7.79 18.73 -12.40
N VAL A 163 -6.77 17.89 -12.52
CA VAL A 163 -6.91 16.45 -12.30
C VAL A 163 -5.95 16.06 -11.19
N ARG A 164 -6.52 15.66 -10.06
CA ARG A 164 -5.76 15.15 -8.90
C ARG A 164 -5.70 13.64 -8.98
N LEU A 165 -4.50 13.09 -8.93
CA LEU A 165 -4.24 11.66 -8.91
C LEU A 165 -3.79 11.29 -7.50
N VAL A 166 -4.48 10.35 -6.87
CA VAL A 166 -4.15 9.88 -5.51
C VAL A 166 -3.84 8.41 -5.58
N LEU A 167 -2.69 8.01 -5.04
CA LEU A 167 -2.28 6.62 -4.92
C LEU A 167 -2.97 5.98 -3.71
N VAL A 168 -3.55 4.80 -3.92
CA VAL A 168 -4.23 4.00 -2.90
C VAL A 168 -3.78 2.55 -3.00
N SER A 169 -3.86 1.81 -1.90
CA SER A 169 -3.63 0.37 -1.94
C SER A 169 -4.70 -0.35 -2.76
N SER A 170 -4.44 -1.61 -3.13
CA SER A 170 -5.39 -2.44 -3.86
C SER A 170 -6.71 -2.71 -3.11
N ALA A 171 -6.77 -2.47 -1.80
CA ALA A 171 -7.99 -2.53 -1.00
C ALA A 171 -8.75 -1.19 -0.89
N HIS A 172 -8.39 -0.18 -1.70
CA HIS A 172 -8.90 1.20 -1.59
C HIS A 172 -8.61 1.86 -0.24
N VAL A 173 -7.55 1.43 0.43
CA VAL A 173 -7.08 2.01 1.69
C VAL A 173 -5.93 2.97 1.40
N ASP A 174 -5.87 4.09 2.12
CA ASP A 174 -4.79 5.06 2.01
C ASP A 174 -3.42 4.44 2.28
N ILE A 175 -2.42 4.92 1.54
CA ILE A 175 -1.01 4.58 1.77
C ILE A 175 -0.32 5.66 2.60
N THR A 176 0.74 5.28 3.32
CA THR A 176 1.55 6.19 4.12
C THR A 176 3.02 6.16 3.66
N PRO A 177 3.62 7.31 3.29
CA PRO A 177 3.00 8.63 3.22
C PRO A 177 1.96 8.73 2.08
N THR A 178 0.95 9.57 2.27
CA THR A 178 -0.01 9.87 1.19
C THR A 178 0.75 10.40 -0.01
N THR A 179 0.47 9.83 -1.18
CA THR A 179 1.15 10.19 -2.41
C THR A 179 0.11 10.60 -3.44
N ASP A 180 0.17 11.86 -3.82
CA ASP A 180 -0.70 12.44 -4.84
C ASP A 180 0.06 13.40 -5.75
N THR A 181 -0.53 13.70 -6.91
CA THR A 181 -0.04 14.74 -7.81
C THR A 181 -1.23 15.42 -8.48
N THR A 182 -1.06 16.69 -8.87
CA THR A 182 -2.08 17.46 -9.56
C THR A 182 -1.53 17.96 -10.88
N VAL A 183 -2.29 17.76 -11.94
CA VAL A 183 -2.02 18.31 -13.27
C VAL A 183 -3.20 19.17 -13.73
N THR A 184 -2.96 20.03 -14.70
CA THR A 184 -3.96 20.99 -15.18
C THR A 184 -4.12 20.95 -16.69
N TYR A 185 -5.32 21.21 -17.17
CA TYR A 185 -5.59 21.60 -18.56
C TYR A 185 -6.51 22.82 -18.60
N THR A 186 -6.56 23.49 -19.75
CA THR A 186 -7.41 24.66 -19.98
C THR A 186 -8.47 24.37 -21.03
N VAL A 187 -9.71 24.76 -20.76
CA VAL A 187 -10.79 24.82 -21.75
C VAL A 187 -10.98 26.27 -22.19
N GLN A 188 -10.87 26.57 -23.48
CA GLN A 188 -11.01 27.93 -24.02
C GLN A 188 -11.52 27.97 -25.46
#